data_AF-A0A1W9WJQ4-F1
#
_entry.id   AF-A0A1W9WJQ4-F1
#
_cell.length_a   1.000
_cell.length_b   1.000
_cell.length_c   1.000
_cell.angle_alpha   90.00
_cell.angle_beta   90.00
_cell.angle_gamma   90.00
#
_symmetry.space_group_name_H-M   'P 1'
#
loop_
_entity.id
_entity.type
_entity.pdbx_description
1 polymer ?
#
loop_
_entity_poly.entity_id
_entity_poly.type
_entity_poly.pdbx_seq_one_letter_code
_entity_poly.pdbx_strand_id
1 'polypeptide(L)'
;LDLEGRGLAFFVDFARVMSLKYGICKTNTLERLRTLLDKQHIPNDLGSEIIEAYELLMHVKLFHQLNLIEDGQETSDNVRPDDLSDLEKQTLKEVFEVIRRLQGFSRLEFGFPEKP
;
A
#
# COMPACT_ATOMS: atom_id res chain seq x y z
N LEU A 1 2.05 -16.24 -5.34
CA LEU A 1 2.76 -14.96 -5.19
C LEU A 1 1.94 -14.16 -4.19
N ASP A 2 2.39 -14.10 -2.93
CA ASP A 2 1.69 -13.41 -1.84
C ASP A 2 1.99 -11.91 -1.98
N LEU A 3 1.10 -11.26 -2.73
CA LEU A 3 1.24 -9.94 -3.37
C LEU A 3 0.56 -8.83 -2.54
N GLU A 4 -0.55 -9.16 -1.86
CA GLU A 4 -1.35 -8.17 -1.11
C GLU A 4 -0.84 -7.96 0.32
N GLY A 5 -0.54 -9.04 1.04
CA GLY A 5 -0.03 -8.95 2.41
C GLY A 5 1.27 -8.15 2.48
N ARG A 6 2.17 -8.39 1.53
CA ARG A 6 3.44 -7.65 1.42
C ARG A 6 3.27 -6.22 0.89
N GLY A 7 2.35 -6.01 -0.06
CA GLY A 7 2.10 -4.68 -0.62
C GLY A 7 1.48 -3.72 0.40
N LEU A 8 0.38 -4.14 1.04
CA LEU A 8 -0.27 -3.37 2.10
C LEU A 8 0.66 -3.13 3.29
N ALA A 9 1.39 -4.17 3.74
CA ALA A 9 2.36 -4.01 4.82
C ALA A 9 3.40 -2.94 4.49
N PHE A 10 3.89 -2.89 3.25
CA PHE A 10 4.87 -1.89 2.84
C PHE A 10 4.33 -0.46 2.92
N PHE A 11 3.10 -0.21 2.43
CA PHE A 11 2.47 1.11 2.57
C PHE A 11 2.27 1.52 4.03
N VAL A 12 1.81 0.57 4.86
CA VAL A 12 1.57 0.80 6.29
C VAL A 12 2.88 1.13 7.02
N ASP A 13 3.94 0.36 6.77
CA ASP A 13 5.23 0.54 7.43
C ASP A 13 5.90 1.84 6.96
N PHE A 14 5.85 2.14 5.67
CA PHE A 14 6.30 3.44 5.15
C PHE A 14 5.58 4.59 5.86
N ALA A 15 4.25 4.57 5.91
CA ALA A 15 3.47 5.63 6.53
C ALA A 15 3.81 5.80 8.02
N ARG A 16 4.03 4.70 8.75
CA ARG A 16 4.42 4.70 10.16
C ARG A 16 5.82 5.30 10.37
N VAL A 17 6.81 4.83 9.63
CA VAL A 17 8.21 5.27 9.78
C VAL A 17 8.35 6.74 9.40
N MET A 18 7.72 7.16 8.30
CA MET A 18 7.72 8.57 7.89
C MET A 18 6.98 9.45 8.90
N SER A 19 5.83 9.01 9.41
CA SER A 19 5.12 9.75 10.45
C SER A 19 5.96 9.91 11.71
N LEU A 20 6.71 8.87 12.10
CA LEU A 20 7.62 8.95 13.23
C LEU A 20 8.75 9.96 12.96
N LYS A 21 9.35 9.94 11.77
CA LYS A 21 10.42 10.87 11.35
C LYS A 21 10.00 12.34 11.48
N TYR A 22 8.75 12.67 11.11
CA TYR A 22 8.24 14.04 11.10
C TYR A 22 7.31 14.39 12.28
N GLY A 23 7.21 13.53 13.29
CA GLY A 23 6.40 13.81 14.49
C GLY A 23 4.89 13.88 14.24
N ILE A 24 4.36 13.06 13.33
CA ILE A 24 2.93 12.99 13.02
C ILE A 24 2.25 11.96 13.94
N CYS A 25 1.34 12.42 14.80
CA CYS A 25 0.65 11.58 15.79
C CYS A 25 -0.64 10.90 15.29
N LYS A 26 -0.82 10.77 13.97
CA LYS A 26 -1.97 10.06 13.38
C LYS A 26 -1.81 8.55 13.56
N THR A 27 -2.91 7.83 13.77
CA THR A 27 -2.91 6.37 13.97
C THR A 27 -3.37 5.61 12.73
N ASN A 28 -4.32 6.17 11.98
CA ASN A 28 -4.82 5.65 10.73
C ASN A 28 -3.79 5.83 9.59
N THR A 29 -3.54 4.79 8.80
CA THR A 29 -2.56 4.81 7.70
C THR A 29 -2.87 5.85 6.64
N LEU A 30 -4.13 5.99 6.25
CA LEU A 30 -4.56 6.94 5.24
C LEU A 30 -4.41 8.38 5.72
N GLU A 31 -4.75 8.64 6.99
CA GLU A 31 -4.52 9.96 7.61
C GLU A 31 -3.02 10.30 7.68
N ARG A 32 -2.16 9.31 7.98
CA ARG A 32 -0.71 9.50 7.94
C ARG A 32 -0.23 9.89 6.56
N LEU A 33 -0.63 9.13 5.53
CA LEU A 33 -0.25 9.39 4.13
C LEU A 33 -0.72 10.77 3.66
N ARG A 34 -1.98 11.13 3.92
CA ARG A 34 -2.51 12.46 3.61
C ARG A 34 -1.75 13.57 4.34
N THR A 35 -1.47 13.40 5.64
CA THR A 35 -0.71 14.40 6.40
C THR A 35 0.72 14.55 5.87
N LEU A 36 1.37 13.46 5.46
CA LEU A 36 2.70 13.48 4.86
C LEU A 36 2.71 14.23 3.51
N LEU A 37 1.67 14.02 2.69
CA LEU A 37 1.46 14.74 1.43
C LEU A 37 1.18 16.23 1.68
N ASP A 38 0.21 16.56 2.54
CA ASP A 38 -0.20 17.94 2.85
C ASP A 38 0.96 18.78 3.40
N LYS A 39 1.85 18.15 4.18
CA LYS A 39 3.06 18.78 4.72
C LYS A 39 4.27 18.75 3.78
N GLN A 40 4.10 18.24 2.55
CA GLN A 40 5.15 18.15 1.52
C GLN A 40 6.36 17.33 1.96
N HIS A 41 6.16 16.32 2.82
CA HIS A 41 7.19 15.35 3.19
C HIS A 41 7.35 14.23 2.14
N ILE A 42 6.45 14.19 1.16
CA ILE A 42 6.47 13.30 0.00
C ILE A 42 6.20 14.16 -1.23
N PRO A 43 6.85 13.92 -2.39
CA PRO A 43 6.48 14.56 -3.65
C PRO A 43 4.99 14.39 -3.96
N ASN A 44 4.34 15.43 -4.48
CA ASN A 44 2.88 15.44 -4.66
C ASN A 44 2.39 14.31 -5.58
N ASP A 45 3.09 14.08 -6.68
CA ASP A 45 2.80 13.01 -7.64
C ASP A 45 2.85 11.63 -6.96
N LEU A 46 3.94 11.36 -6.24
CA LEU A 46 4.14 10.10 -5.55
C LEU A 46 3.15 9.93 -4.39
N GLY A 47 2.87 10.99 -3.64
CA GLY A 47 1.94 10.94 -2.51
C GLY A 47 0.51 10.62 -2.94
N SER A 48 0.03 11.24 -4.02
CA SER A 48 -1.29 10.93 -4.61
C SER A 48 -1.36 9.47 -5.08
N GLU A 49 -0.35 9.00 -5.82
CA GLU A 49 -0.31 7.62 -6.31
C GLU A 49 -0.30 6.59 -5.16
N ILE A 50 0.43 6.86 -4.08
CA ILE A 50 0.47 5.98 -2.90
C ILE A 50 -0.90 5.89 -2.23
N ILE A 51 -1.59 7.02 -2.09
CA ILE A 51 -2.91 7.06 -1.47
C ILE A 51 -3.91 6.25 -2.30
N GLU A 52 -3.96 6.49 -3.61
CA GLU A 52 -4.84 5.77 -4.53
C GLU A 52 -4.55 4.27 -4.53
N ALA A 53 -3.27 3.90 -4.63
CA ALA A 53 -2.84 2.49 -4.61
C ALA A 53 -3.22 1.79 -3.29
N TYR A 54 -3.06 2.46 -2.15
CA TYR A 54 -3.42 1.91 -0.84
C TYR A 54 -4.94 1.73 -0.69
N GLU A 55 -5.74 2.74 -1.05
CA GLU A 55 -7.20 2.66 -0.97
C GLU A 55 -7.75 1.53 -1.86
N LEU A 56 -7.16 1.36 -3.04
CA LEU A 56 -7.50 0.31 -3.98
C LEU A 56 -7.17 -1.09 -3.47
N LEU A 57 -5.98 -1.31 -2.92
CA LEU A 57 -5.65 -2.60 -2.28
C LEU A 57 -6.57 -2.91 -1.10
N MET A 58 -6.91 -1.90 -0.30
CA MET A 58 -7.87 -2.06 0.80
C MET A 58 -9.25 -2.45 0.29
N HIS A 59 -9.69 -1.90 -0.85
CA HIS A 59 -10.97 -2.26 -1.47
C HIS A 59 -10.95 -3.70 -1.98
N VAL A 60 -9.92 -4.11 -2.76
CA VAL A 60 -9.78 -5.49 -3.25
C VAL A 60 -9.80 -6.48 -2.09
N LYS A 61 -9.03 -6.19 -1.03
CA LYS A 61 -8.99 -7.02 0.18
C LYS A 61 -10.37 -7.14 0.83
N LEU A 62 -11.07 -6.02 1.03
CA LEU A 62 -12.38 -6.02 1.66
C LEU A 62 -13.39 -6.82 0.83
N PHE A 63 -13.42 -6.61 -0.48
CA PHE A 63 -14.35 -7.31 -1.36
C PHE A 63 -14.11 -8.82 -1.37
N HIS A 64 -12.84 -9.23 -1.44
CA HIS A 64 -12.49 -10.64 -1.34
C HIS A 64 -12.91 -11.27 0.00
N GLN A 65 -12.66 -10.57 1.10
CA GLN A 65 -13.05 -11.06 2.43
C GLN A 65 -14.57 -11.17 2.59
N LEU A 66 -15.33 -10.24 2.01
CA LEU A 66 -16.80 -10.32 1.99
C LEU A 66 -17.28 -11.55 1.23
N ASN A 67 -16.72 -11.84 0.05
CA ASN A 67 -17.09 -13.02 -0.73
C ASN A 67 -16.80 -14.34 0.02
N LEU A 68 -15.64 -14.42 0.70
CA LEU A 68 -15.33 -15.59 1.53
C LEU A 68 -16.33 -15.79 2.67
N ILE A 69 -16.76 -14.70 3.32
CA ILE A 69 -17.76 -14.75 4.40
C ILE A 69 -19.11 -15.22 3.84
N GLU A 70 -19.53 -14.72 2.68
CA GLU A 70 -20.78 -15.13 2.03
C GLU A 70 -20.77 -16.62 1.64
N ASP A 71 -19.61 -17.15 1.24
CA ASP A 71 -19.40 -18.57 0.93
C ASP A 71 -19.21 -19.46 2.18
N GLY A 72 -19.28 -18.88 3.39
CA GLY A 72 -19.09 -19.58 4.66
C GLY A 72 -17.65 -20.07 4.90
N GLN A 73 -16.67 -19.48 4.21
CA GLN A 73 -15.26 -19.79 4.35
C GLN A 73 -14.60 -18.89 5.41
N GLU A 74 -13.50 -19.37 6.00
CA GLU A 74 -12.68 -18.52 6.87
C GLU A 74 -11.99 -17.43 6.05
N THR A 75 -12.04 -16.20 6.54
CA THR A 75 -11.31 -15.09 5.93
C THR A 75 -9.81 -15.35 5.94
N SER A 76 -9.17 -15.17 4.79
CA SER A 76 -7.71 -15.23 4.66
C SER A 76 -7.16 -13.87 4.23
N ASP A 77 -5.92 -13.58 4.62
CA ASP A 77 -5.18 -12.42 4.11
C ASP A 77 -4.60 -12.65 2.70
N ASN A 78 -4.85 -13.83 2.11
CA ASN A 78 -4.19 -14.28 0.89
C ASN A 78 -5.19 -14.41 -0.26
N VAL A 79 -5.26 -13.40 -1.11
CA VAL A 79 -6.01 -13.45 -2.37
C VAL A 79 -5.20 -14.17 -3.43
N ARG A 80 -5.79 -15.18 -4.09
CA ARG A 80 -5.11 -15.83 -5.20
C ARG A 80 -5.28 -14.96 -6.45
N PRO A 81 -4.21 -14.76 -7.24
CA PRO A 81 -4.33 -14.01 -8.49
C PRO A 81 -5.39 -14.57 -9.45
N ASP A 82 -5.69 -15.86 -9.36
CA ASP A 82 -6.70 -16.52 -10.19
C ASP A 82 -8.13 -16.11 -9.82
N ASP A 83 -8.34 -15.62 -8.60
CA ASP A 83 -9.63 -15.13 -8.09
C ASP A 83 -9.91 -13.68 -8.51
N LEU A 84 -8.94 -13.03 -9.15
CA LEU A 84 -9.04 -11.65 -9.62
C LEU A 84 -9.48 -11.57 -11.07
N SER A 85 -10.34 -10.59 -11.35
CA SER A 85 -10.67 -10.17 -12.71
C SER A 85 -9.42 -9.63 -13.44
N ASP A 86 -9.47 -9.61 -14.77
CA ASP A 86 -8.37 -9.06 -15.57
C ASP A 86 -8.12 -7.58 -15.29
N LEU A 87 -9.18 -6.84 -14.94
CA LEU A 87 -9.08 -5.46 -14.50
C LEU A 87 -8.30 -5.36 -13.19
N GLU A 88 -8.65 -6.14 -12.17
CA GLU A 88 -7.94 -6.15 -10.88
C GLU A 88 -6.48 -6.57 -11.04
N LYS A 89 -6.19 -7.55 -11.90
CA LYS A 89 -4.81 -7.95 -12.23
C LYS A 89 -4.01 -6.81 -12.84
N GLN A 90 -4.60 -6.07 -13.78
CA GLN A 90 -3.93 -4.93 -14.41
C GLN A 90 -3.68 -3.82 -13.38
N THR A 91 -4.69 -3.52 -12.59
CA THR A 91 -4.64 -2.57 -11.49
C THR A 91 -3.56 -2.92 -10.46
N LEU A 92 -3.42 -4.19 -10.08
CA LEU A 92 -2.36 -4.65 -9.19
C LEU A 92 -0.96 -4.38 -9.78
N LYS A 93 -0.77 -4.54 -11.09
CA LYS A 93 0.53 -4.24 -11.74
C LYS A 93 0.90 -2.76 -11.58
N GLU A 94 -0.08 -1.87 -11.68
CA GLU A 94 0.12 -0.42 -11.50
C GLU A 94 0.49 -0.12 -10.04
N VAL A 95 -0.19 -0.75 -9.08
CA VAL A 95 0.17 -0.67 -7.65
C VAL A 95 1.61 -1.13 -7.39
N PHE A 96 2.10 -2.17 -8.09
CA PHE A 96 3.50 -2.59 -7.96
C PHE A 96 4.50 -1.55 -8.46
N GLU A 97 4.14 -0.78 -9.48
CA GLU A 97 4.99 0.33 -9.93
C GLU A 97 5.06 1.43 -8.87
N VAL A 98 3.93 1.77 -8.24
CA VAL A 98 3.89 2.71 -7.12
C VAL A 98 4.74 2.22 -5.95
N ILE A 99 4.66 0.93 -5.60
CA ILE A 99 5.51 0.34 -4.55
C ILE A 99 6.99 0.45 -4.92
N ARG A 100 7.38 0.18 -6.17
CA ARG A 100 8.78 0.32 -6.63
C ARG A 100 9.29 1.75 -6.48
N ARG A 101 8.49 2.74 -6.88
CA ARG A 101 8.81 4.16 -6.73
C ARG A 101 8.93 4.55 -5.26
N LEU A 102 7.99 4.09 -4.43
CA LEU A 102 8.00 4.34 -3.00
C LEU A 102 9.22 3.70 -2.30
N GLN A 103 9.62 2.49 -2.72
CA GLN A 103 10.85 1.87 -2.24
C GLN A 103 12.10 2.68 -2.64
N GLY A 104 12.14 3.19 -3.87
CA GLY A 104 13.21 4.09 -4.33
C GLY A 104 13.30 5.35 -3.49
N PHE A 105 12.16 6.02 -3.28
CA PHE A 105 12.05 7.19 -2.42
C PHE A 105 12.50 6.90 -0.98
N SER A 106 12.01 5.80 -0.40
CA SER A 106 12.38 5.40 0.97
C SER A 106 13.89 5.14 1.11
N ARG A 107 14.53 4.55 0.10
CA ARG A 107 15.99 4.34 0.12
C ARG A 107 16.75 5.66 0.15
N LEU A 108 16.35 6.62 -0.69
CA LEU A 108 16.95 7.96 -0.71
C LEU A 108 16.75 8.69 0.63
N GLU A 109 15.53 8.61 1.18
CA GLU A 109 15.15 9.32 2.40
C GLU A 109 15.85 8.81 3.68
N PHE A 110 16.25 7.53 3.70
CA PHE A 110 16.91 6.88 4.84
C PHE A 110 18.38 6.47 4.57
N GLY A 111 18.91 6.68 3.37
CA GLY A 111 20.29 6.36 3.02
C GLY A 111 20.60 4.86 2.97
N PHE A 112 19.62 4.02 2.61
CA PHE A 112 19.86 2.57 2.49
C PHE A 112 20.56 2.22 1.15
N PRO A 113 21.57 1.33 1.17
CA PRO A 113 22.22 0.88 -0.06
C PRO A 113 21.29 0.02 -0.92
N GLU A 114 21.48 0.03 -2.25
CA GLU A 114 20.79 -0.91 -3.13
C GLU A 114 21.20 -2.35 -2.77
N LYS A 115 20.22 -3.26 -2.75
CA LYS A 115 20.53 -4.69 -2.69
C LYS A 115 21.17 -5.09 -4.02
N PRO A 116 22.29 -5.83 -3.99
CA PRO A 116 22.94 -6.34 -5.21
C PRO A 116 22.05 -7.32 -5.98
#